data_AF-A0A1F5LAG2-F1
#
_entry.id   AF-A0A1F5LAG2-F1
#
_cell.length_a   1.000
_cell.length_b   1.000
_cell.length_c   1.000
_cell.angle_alpha   90.00
_cell.angle_beta   90.00
_cell.angle_gamma   90.00
#
_symmetry.space_group_name_H-M   'P 1'
#
loop_
_entity.id
_entity.type
_entity.pdbx_description
1 polymer ?
#
loop_
_entity_poly.entity_id
_entity_poly.type
_entity_poly.pdbx_seq_one_letter_code
_entity_poly.pdbx_strand_id
1 'polypeptide(L)'
;MSFVTYSLGQKFTVRSHIPPPPTTVTYESCLNRNPEKEKQNRRGALQTCLDFPPLPGTDGSFDVELEIVGLLRVKDNCNAQLLVVLVRGATPESPKLLPGKRFIAKVFDPLFVKTEGGEVNPIRLTDKHYTHEVAAYQKLCDLQGTKIPSFYGSFTWEIPVREQGHVSRTVRLILLEFLPGISMAEVNAKRFSIQTQQNMIKKIIDFETDIYVRGIELADLSPRNVMMTDSTNPTKLHFLDFGNALFFDRDKENISPLSRWADGDLVVPFGYDWINDWDSSLNFYINLLGMRIIFTMNAGPFTIYYLGHPPPDLKTGEELDNWAKRTAEIPNMTATAGLLELYYVHGSEGGEGGGGSNGISTGNVPPHLGFAHLGFTVPDIPAAVARLREAGVTILKDVGVSSRETVPLSEWEQRRGVGCGEIHENYAWFFEKFAMVADPDGYTVELIPQSI
;
A
#
# COMPACT_ATOMS: atom_id res chain seq x y z
N MET A 1 23.13 -30.83 9.18
CA MET A 1 23.53 -30.59 10.57
C MET A 1 22.33 -29.96 11.26
N SER A 2 21.75 -30.59 12.28
CA SER A 2 20.51 -30.12 12.89
C SER A 2 20.82 -28.98 13.85
N PHE A 3 20.79 -27.76 13.34
CA PHE A 3 20.65 -26.60 14.21
C PHE A 3 19.39 -26.81 15.07
N VAL A 4 19.44 -26.45 16.35
CA VAL A 4 18.31 -26.64 17.27
C VAL A 4 17.07 -25.99 16.66
N THR A 5 16.11 -26.83 16.25
CA THR A 5 14.85 -26.42 15.67
C THR A 5 13.85 -26.12 16.78
N TYR A 6 13.08 -25.05 16.63
CA TYR A 6 11.93 -24.78 17.50
C TYR A 6 10.97 -25.96 17.40
N SER A 7 10.68 -26.58 18.55
CA SER A 7 9.91 -27.83 18.58
C SER A 7 8.61 -27.65 19.36
N LEU A 8 7.53 -28.27 18.90
CA LEU A 8 6.26 -28.27 19.61
C LEU A 8 6.42 -28.93 20.99
N GLY A 9 5.83 -28.34 22.03
CA GLY A 9 5.96 -28.76 23.42
C GLY A 9 7.27 -28.36 24.10
N GLN A 10 8.19 -27.70 23.38
CA GLN A 10 9.44 -27.22 23.97
C GLN A 10 9.14 -26.14 25.02
N LYS A 11 9.67 -26.34 26.23
CA LYS A 11 9.65 -25.37 27.31
C LYS A 11 10.97 -24.62 27.38
N PHE A 12 10.91 -23.34 27.69
CA PHE A 12 12.08 -22.48 27.80
C PHE A 12 11.79 -21.26 28.67
N THR A 13 12.85 -20.71 29.25
CA THR A 13 12.78 -19.50 30.07
C THR A 13 13.43 -18.34 29.32
N VAL A 14 12.78 -17.19 29.38
CA VAL A 14 13.27 -15.95 28.76
C VAL A 14 13.39 -14.87 29.82
N ARG A 15 14.42 -14.03 29.72
CA ARG A 15 14.64 -12.91 30.62
C ARG A 15 14.12 -11.62 29.99
N SER A 16 13.39 -10.80 30.74
CA SER A 16 12.99 -9.47 30.27
C SER A 16 14.21 -8.69 29.79
N HIS A 17 14.07 -7.91 28.74
CA HIS A 17 15.17 -7.15 28.15
C HIS A 17 14.67 -5.78 27.66
N ILE A 18 15.43 -4.74 27.99
CA ILE A 18 15.23 -3.37 27.52
C ILE A 18 16.20 -3.16 26.35
N PRO A 19 15.70 -3.03 25.11
CA PRO A 19 16.58 -2.83 23.96
C PRO A 19 17.26 -1.46 24.00
N PRO A 20 18.42 -1.30 23.34
CA PRO A 20 18.95 0.01 23.02
C PRO A 20 18.00 0.79 22.08
N PRO A 21 18.21 2.11 21.91
CA PRO A 21 17.45 2.89 20.92
C PRO A 21 17.52 2.28 19.51
N PRO A 22 16.52 2.54 18.63
CA PRO A 22 16.53 2.11 17.24
C PRO A 22 17.84 2.45 16.53
N THR A 23 18.40 1.49 15.80
CA THR A 23 19.65 1.71 15.07
C THR A 23 19.46 2.75 13.99
N THR A 24 20.43 3.64 13.79
CA THR A 24 20.38 4.63 12.70
C THR A 24 20.28 3.94 11.33
N VAL A 25 19.27 4.29 10.54
CA VAL A 25 19.06 3.71 9.21
C VAL A 25 19.76 4.57 8.18
N THR A 26 20.79 4.00 7.55
CA THR A 26 21.49 4.53 6.37
C THR A 26 21.40 3.50 5.24
N TYR A 27 21.68 3.91 4.00
CA TYR A 27 21.65 3.02 2.82
C TYR A 27 22.46 1.72 3.02
N GLU A 28 23.56 1.79 3.79
CA GLU A 28 24.44 0.64 4.08
C GLU A 28 24.20 -0.02 5.44
N SER A 29 23.17 0.40 6.20
CA SER A 29 23.01 0.03 7.62
C SER A 29 22.91 -1.49 7.86
N CYS A 30 22.28 -2.22 6.94
CA CYS A 30 22.19 -3.69 7.02
C CYS A 30 23.16 -4.42 6.08
N LEU A 31 24.01 -3.69 5.34
CA LEU A 31 24.93 -4.28 4.37
C LEU A 31 26.26 -4.69 5.01
N ASN A 32 26.89 -5.72 4.44
CA ASN A 32 28.25 -6.11 4.78
C ASN A 32 29.22 -5.03 4.26
N ARG A 33 30.08 -4.50 5.15
CA ARG A 33 31.04 -3.44 4.79
C ARG A 33 32.12 -3.90 3.80
N ASN A 34 32.33 -5.22 3.66
CA ASN A 34 33.20 -5.81 2.65
C ASN A 34 32.69 -7.23 2.26
N PRO A 35 31.77 -7.32 1.29
CA PRO A 35 31.11 -8.57 0.91
C PRO A 35 32.09 -9.64 0.40
N GLU A 36 33.17 -9.26 -0.26
CA GLU A 36 34.18 -10.18 -0.79
C GLU A 36 35.05 -10.79 0.31
N LYS A 37 35.49 -9.96 1.27
CA LYS A 37 36.28 -10.43 2.43
C LYS A 37 35.45 -11.31 3.37
N GLU A 38 34.15 -11.06 3.51
CA GLU A 38 33.24 -11.93 4.27
C GLU A 38 32.84 -13.21 3.51
N LYS A 39 32.71 -13.15 2.17
CA LYS A 39 32.58 -14.36 1.32
C LYS A 39 33.81 -15.27 1.43
N GLN A 40 35.01 -14.70 1.59
CA GLN A 40 36.26 -15.44 1.77
C GLN A 40 36.44 -15.99 3.19
N ASN A 41 35.79 -15.38 4.18
CA ASN A 41 35.82 -15.74 5.60
C ASN A 41 34.61 -16.58 6.05
N ARG A 42 33.91 -17.30 5.15
CA ARG A 42 32.67 -18.06 5.44
C ARG A 42 32.82 -19.02 6.65
N ARG A 43 32.64 -18.48 7.86
CA ARG A 43 32.32 -19.22 9.08
C ARG A 43 30.88 -19.72 8.92
N GLY A 44 30.57 -20.88 9.49
CA GLY A 44 29.19 -21.39 9.49
C GLY A 44 28.26 -20.41 10.19
N ALA A 45 27.00 -20.28 9.74
CA ALA A 45 26.03 -19.30 10.25
C ALA A 45 25.88 -19.35 11.79
N LEU A 46 25.94 -20.55 12.37
CA LEU A 46 25.94 -20.75 13.81
C LEU A 46 27.15 -20.13 14.51
N GLN A 47 28.35 -20.32 13.96
CA GLN A 47 29.57 -19.74 14.54
C GLN A 47 29.52 -18.22 14.50
N THR A 48 28.98 -17.63 13.42
CA THR A 48 28.73 -16.19 13.34
C THR A 48 27.80 -15.71 14.46
N CYS A 49 26.73 -16.44 14.75
CA CYS A 49 25.82 -16.09 15.85
C CYS A 49 26.48 -16.18 17.24
N LEU A 50 27.46 -17.07 17.41
CA LEU A 50 28.20 -17.23 18.67
C LEU A 50 29.26 -16.14 18.85
N ASP A 51 29.96 -15.80 17.77
CA ASP A 51 31.03 -14.79 17.79
C ASP A 51 30.47 -13.36 17.89
N PHE A 52 29.26 -13.13 17.39
CA PHE A 52 28.62 -11.83 17.31
C PHE A 52 27.21 -11.89 17.93
N PRO A 53 27.10 -11.77 19.27
CA PRO A 53 25.79 -11.73 19.92
C PRO A 53 25.00 -10.47 19.50
N PRO A 54 23.65 -10.49 19.62
CA PRO A 54 22.80 -9.33 19.33
C PRO A 54 23.22 -8.08 20.12
N LEU A 55 22.82 -6.90 19.64
CA LEU A 55 23.13 -5.64 20.31
C LEU A 55 22.86 -5.70 21.82
N PRO A 56 23.79 -5.19 22.66
CA PRO A 56 23.60 -5.16 24.09
C PRO A 56 22.48 -4.18 24.45
N GLY A 57 21.68 -4.55 25.44
CA GLY A 57 20.71 -3.68 26.09
C GLY A 57 20.84 -3.83 27.60
N THR A 58 19.72 -3.72 28.32
CA THR A 58 19.70 -3.92 29.77
C THR A 58 18.76 -5.06 30.12
N ASP A 59 19.25 -6.01 30.91
CA ASP A 59 18.40 -7.08 31.44
C ASP A 59 17.35 -6.45 32.39
N GLY A 60 16.11 -6.86 32.18
CA GLY A 60 14.99 -6.54 33.05
C GLY A 60 14.99 -7.41 34.30
N SER A 61 14.00 -7.17 35.16
CA SER A 61 13.94 -7.75 36.50
C SER A 61 13.10 -9.02 36.62
N PHE A 62 12.58 -9.57 35.52
CA PHE A 62 11.71 -10.73 35.55
C PHE A 62 12.00 -11.74 34.44
N ASP A 63 11.77 -13.02 34.77
CA ASP A 63 11.88 -14.16 33.87
C ASP A 63 10.48 -14.72 33.56
N VAL A 64 10.29 -15.28 32.36
CA VAL A 64 9.02 -15.86 31.92
C VAL A 64 9.27 -17.27 31.39
N GLU A 65 8.54 -18.25 31.92
CA GLU A 65 8.55 -19.61 31.41
C GLU A 65 7.48 -19.75 30.31
N LEU A 66 7.91 -20.18 29.13
CA LEU A 66 7.11 -20.32 27.93
C LEU A 66 7.10 -21.76 27.43
N GLU A 67 6.01 -22.17 26.81
CA GLU A 67 5.89 -23.44 26.10
C GLU A 67 5.42 -23.21 24.66
N ILE A 68 6.13 -23.76 23.68
CA ILE A 68 5.75 -23.70 22.27
C ILE A 68 4.54 -24.61 22.03
N VAL A 69 3.41 -24.03 21.62
CA VAL A 69 2.17 -24.75 21.31
C VAL A 69 1.71 -24.62 19.86
N GLY A 70 2.45 -23.86 19.04
CA GLY A 70 2.23 -23.77 17.60
C GLY A 70 3.40 -23.13 16.86
N LEU A 71 3.57 -23.49 15.59
CA LEU A 71 4.59 -22.96 14.71
C LEU A 71 3.88 -22.25 13.54
N LEU A 72 3.75 -20.93 13.60
CA LEU A 72 3.05 -20.17 12.54
C LEU A 72 3.96 -19.92 11.34
N ARG A 73 5.20 -19.51 11.59
CA ARG A 73 6.20 -19.25 10.55
C ARG A 73 7.56 -19.62 11.07
N VAL A 74 7.94 -20.86 10.86
CA VAL A 74 9.27 -21.38 11.18
C VAL A 74 9.90 -21.98 9.92
N LYS A 75 10.81 -21.24 9.30
CA LYS A 75 11.49 -21.67 8.07
C LYS A 75 12.81 -20.92 7.88
N ASP A 76 13.73 -21.56 7.16
CA ASP A 76 14.95 -20.91 6.68
C ASP A 76 14.60 -19.76 5.73
N ASN A 77 15.51 -18.79 5.63
CA ASN A 77 15.37 -17.60 4.81
C ASN A 77 14.15 -16.74 5.23
N CYS A 78 13.88 -16.67 6.53
CA CYS A 78 12.88 -15.77 7.12
C CYS A 78 13.49 -14.93 8.23
N ASN A 79 13.28 -13.61 8.14
CA ASN A 79 13.88 -12.65 9.06
C ASN A 79 13.51 -12.92 10.53
N ALA A 80 12.22 -13.11 10.81
CA ALA A 80 11.74 -13.40 12.15
C ALA A 80 10.82 -14.63 12.15
N GLN A 81 11.04 -15.49 13.15
CA GLN A 81 10.32 -16.75 13.36
C GLN A 81 9.12 -16.49 14.25
N LEU A 82 7.95 -17.04 13.91
CA LEU A 82 6.70 -16.80 14.64
C LEU A 82 6.22 -18.09 15.30
N LEU A 83 6.15 -18.07 16.63
CA LEU A 83 5.73 -19.19 17.48
C LEU A 83 4.47 -18.79 18.25
N VAL A 84 3.52 -19.73 18.40
CA VAL A 84 2.46 -19.60 19.39
C VAL A 84 2.96 -20.19 20.69
N VAL A 85 2.93 -19.43 21.78
CA VAL A 85 3.44 -19.86 23.08
C VAL A 85 2.38 -19.74 24.18
N LEU A 86 2.44 -20.63 25.17
CA LEU A 86 1.73 -20.49 26.43
C LEU A 86 2.68 -19.97 27.51
N VAL A 87 2.20 -19.03 28.32
CA VAL A 87 2.89 -18.68 29.58
C VAL A 87 2.63 -19.79 30.60
N ARG A 88 3.69 -20.31 31.21
CA ARG A 88 3.63 -21.27 32.33
C ARG A 88 3.81 -20.59 33.68
N GLY A 89 4.64 -19.55 33.73
CA GLY A 89 4.84 -18.72 34.91
C GLY A 89 5.69 -17.49 34.60
N ALA A 90 5.66 -16.51 35.49
CA ALA A 90 6.54 -15.34 35.46
C ALA A 90 7.09 -15.09 36.87
N THR A 91 8.37 -14.73 36.95
CA THR A 91 9.07 -14.50 38.22
C THR A 91 9.80 -13.15 38.18
N PRO A 92 9.37 -12.14 38.97
CA PRO A 92 8.17 -12.10 39.80
C PRO A 92 6.86 -12.20 39.00
N GLU A 93 5.76 -12.52 39.68
CA GLU A 93 4.43 -12.65 39.05
C GLU A 93 4.05 -11.35 38.31
N SER A 94 3.57 -11.51 37.07
CA SER A 94 3.15 -10.39 36.23
C SER A 94 1.63 -10.40 36.03
N PRO A 95 0.93 -9.28 36.25
CA PRO A 95 -0.52 -9.20 36.03
C PRO A 95 -0.92 -9.30 34.56
N LYS A 96 0.03 -9.12 33.62
CA LYS A 96 -0.24 -9.16 32.17
C LYS A 96 0.06 -10.53 31.56
N LEU A 97 1.03 -11.27 32.11
CA LEU A 97 1.49 -12.56 31.59
C LEU A 97 0.90 -13.70 32.41
N LEU A 98 -0.41 -13.91 32.26
CA LEU A 98 -1.14 -14.91 33.03
C LEU A 98 -0.88 -16.34 32.52
N PRO A 99 -0.67 -17.32 33.43
CA PRO A 99 -0.50 -18.72 33.05
C PRO A 99 -1.66 -19.26 32.20
N GLY A 100 -1.33 -20.05 31.18
CA GLY A 100 -2.31 -20.68 30.27
C GLY A 100 -2.85 -19.79 29.15
N LYS A 101 -2.50 -18.48 29.12
CA LYS A 101 -2.85 -17.60 28.01
C LYS A 101 -1.91 -17.81 26.81
N ARG A 102 -2.45 -17.73 25.59
CA ARG A 102 -1.70 -17.82 24.33
C ARG A 102 -1.16 -16.47 23.89
N PHE A 103 0.06 -16.47 23.39
CA PHE A 103 0.76 -15.31 22.86
C PHE A 103 1.49 -15.67 21.57
N ILE A 104 1.87 -14.64 20.81
CA ILE A 104 2.83 -14.76 19.72
C ILE A 104 4.21 -14.40 20.25
N ALA A 105 5.15 -15.33 20.15
CA ALA A 105 6.57 -15.03 20.28
C ALA A 105 7.15 -14.80 18.88
N LYS A 106 7.54 -13.55 18.61
CA LYS A 106 8.30 -13.18 17.40
C LYS A 106 9.78 -13.18 17.75
N VAL A 107 10.50 -14.15 17.19
CA VAL A 107 11.89 -14.46 17.51
C VAL A 107 12.81 -13.93 16.41
N PHE A 108 13.74 -13.07 16.78
CA PHE A 108 14.72 -12.44 15.89
C PHE A 108 16.02 -13.24 15.95
N ASP A 109 16.04 -14.32 15.18
CA ASP A 109 17.12 -15.28 15.18
C ASP A 109 17.96 -15.15 13.90
N PRO A 110 19.20 -14.61 13.99
CA PRO A 110 20.04 -14.39 12.82
C PRO A 110 20.38 -15.66 12.05
N LEU A 111 20.27 -16.83 12.70
CA LEU A 111 20.58 -18.12 12.10
C LEU A 111 19.68 -18.45 10.90
N PHE A 112 18.46 -17.89 10.87
CA PHE A 112 17.46 -18.17 9.83
C PHE A 112 17.33 -17.05 8.78
N VAL A 113 18.14 -15.99 8.88
CA VAL A 113 18.10 -14.87 7.92
C VAL A 113 18.69 -15.30 6.57
N LYS A 114 18.03 -14.87 5.49
CA LYS A 114 18.52 -15.13 4.13
C LYS A 114 19.84 -14.40 3.88
N THR A 115 20.89 -15.15 3.53
CA THR A 115 22.24 -14.63 3.24
C THR A 115 22.68 -14.80 1.78
N GLU A 116 21.82 -15.37 0.92
CA GLU A 116 22.14 -15.56 -0.50
C GLU A 116 22.51 -14.23 -1.16
N GLY A 117 23.71 -14.16 -1.72
CA GLY A 117 24.30 -12.94 -2.31
C GLY A 117 25.43 -12.31 -1.48
N GLY A 118 25.42 -12.51 -0.15
CA GLY A 118 26.44 -12.01 0.78
C GLY A 118 26.42 -10.49 0.99
N GLU A 119 25.34 -9.82 0.58
CA GLU A 119 25.19 -8.36 0.69
C GLU A 119 24.66 -7.95 2.07
N VAL A 120 23.77 -8.75 2.67
CA VAL A 120 23.10 -8.45 3.95
C VAL A 120 23.82 -9.10 5.12
N ASN A 121 23.98 -8.36 6.21
CA ASN A 121 24.49 -8.85 7.49
C ASN A 121 23.33 -9.34 8.38
N PRO A 122 23.23 -10.65 8.69
CA PRO A 122 22.14 -11.20 9.49
C PRO A 122 21.96 -10.56 10.86
N ILE A 123 23.07 -10.33 11.57
CA ILE A 123 23.07 -9.80 12.95
C ILE A 123 22.50 -8.37 12.93
N ARG A 124 23.02 -7.51 12.04
CA ARG A 124 22.56 -6.13 11.92
C ARG A 124 21.10 -6.04 11.48
N LEU A 125 20.66 -6.92 10.59
CA LEU A 125 19.26 -6.96 10.14
C LEU A 125 18.33 -7.33 11.30
N THR A 126 18.66 -8.38 12.07
CA THR A 126 17.86 -8.79 13.23
C THR A 126 17.86 -7.73 14.32
N ASP A 127 18.99 -7.07 14.56
CA ASP A 127 19.09 -5.98 15.53
C ASP A 127 18.24 -4.77 15.11
N LYS A 128 18.28 -4.40 13.83
CA LYS A 128 17.38 -3.37 13.27
C LYS A 128 15.93 -3.76 13.53
N HIS A 129 15.49 -4.93 13.08
CA HIS A 129 14.09 -5.33 13.21
C HIS A 129 13.62 -5.38 14.65
N TYR A 130 14.44 -5.96 15.54
CA TYR A 130 14.13 -6.04 16.96
C TYR A 130 14.01 -4.66 17.62
N THR A 131 15.01 -3.79 17.43
CA THR A 131 15.03 -2.47 18.07
C THR A 131 13.92 -1.54 17.55
N HIS A 132 13.67 -1.55 16.23
CA HIS A 132 12.64 -0.72 15.62
C HIS A 132 11.23 -1.18 15.99
N GLU A 133 10.98 -2.48 16.00
CA GLU A 133 9.65 -3.01 16.34
C GLU A 133 9.30 -2.74 17.80
N VAL A 134 10.24 -2.92 18.73
CA VAL A 134 10.01 -2.58 20.15
C VAL A 134 9.75 -1.09 20.31
N ALA A 135 10.55 -0.22 19.66
CA ALA A 135 10.35 1.22 19.73
C ALA A 135 9.00 1.66 19.13
N ALA A 136 8.56 1.02 18.05
CA ALA A 136 7.26 1.28 17.44
C ALA A 136 6.13 0.93 18.43
N TYR A 137 6.15 -0.26 19.03
CA TYR A 137 5.16 -0.63 20.04
C TYR A 137 5.14 0.31 21.25
N GLN A 138 6.32 0.76 21.71
CA GLN A 138 6.42 1.73 22.80
C GLN A 138 5.81 3.10 22.44
N LYS A 139 6.06 3.60 21.22
CA LYS A 139 5.54 4.89 20.74
C LYS A 139 4.04 4.85 20.39
N LEU A 140 3.51 3.67 20.08
CA LEU A 140 2.11 3.44 19.69
C LEU A 140 1.28 2.77 20.81
N CYS A 141 1.61 3.06 22.07
CA CYS A 141 1.02 2.40 23.23
C CYS A 141 -0.51 2.60 23.34
N ASP A 142 -1.03 3.71 22.84
CA ASP A 142 -2.47 4.04 22.79
C ASP A 142 -3.25 3.25 21.73
N LEU A 143 -2.56 2.67 20.74
CA LEU A 143 -3.17 1.88 19.67
C LEU A 143 -3.20 0.37 19.97
N GLN A 144 -2.51 -0.07 21.02
CA GLN A 144 -2.41 -1.47 21.41
C GLN A 144 -3.75 -2.04 21.87
N GLY A 145 -4.06 -3.25 21.40
CA GLY A 145 -5.32 -3.95 21.68
C GLY A 145 -6.53 -3.43 20.90
N THR A 146 -6.36 -2.39 20.07
CA THR A 146 -7.43 -1.81 19.25
C THR A 146 -7.10 -1.82 17.77
N LYS A 147 -5.96 -1.23 17.38
CA LYS A 147 -5.49 -1.15 15.99
C LYS A 147 -4.27 -2.04 15.75
N ILE A 148 -3.46 -2.26 16.78
CA ILE A 148 -2.27 -3.10 16.73
C ILE A 148 -2.33 -4.13 17.87
N PRO A 149 -1.63 -5.28 17.78
CA PRO A 149 -1.56 -6.25 18.87
C PRO A 149 -1.07 -5.63 20.18
N SER A 150 -1.57 -6.09 21.31
CA SER A 150 -1.00 -5.70 22.59
C SER A 150 0.44 -6.20 22.75
N PHE A 151 1.36 -5.33 23.20
CA PHE A 151 2.77 -5.66 23.44
C PHE A 151 2.98 -6.05 24.91
N TYR A 152 3.51 -7.24 25.15
CA TYR A 152 3.70 -7.80 26.50
C TYR A 152 5.15 -7.74 26.99
N GLY A 153 6.08 -7.37 26.12
CA GLY A 153 7.48 -7.16 26.49
C GLY A 153 8.44 -7.69 25.45
N SER A 154 9.71 -7.37 25.69
CA SER A 154 10.86 -7.82 24.92
C SER A 154 11.78 -8.64 25.82
N PHE A 155 12.42 -9.66 25.26
CA PHE A 155 13.09 -10.69 26.03
C PHE A 155 14.37 -11.20 25.37
N THR A 156 15.25 -11.76 26.20
CA THR A 156 16.43 -12.52 25.84
C THR A 156 16.15 -14.01 26.05
N TRP A 157 16.52 -14.83 25.07
CA TRP A 157 16.50 -16.28 25.18
C TRP A 157 17.89 -16.84 24.88
N GLU A 158 18.49 -17.52 25.86
CA GLU A 158 19.70 -18.29 25.69
C GLU A 158 19.38 -19.70 25.17
N ILE A 159 19.73 -19.97 23.90
CA ILE A 159 19.44 -21.25 23.25
C ILE A 159 20.68 -22.15 23.29
N PRO A 160 20.65 -23.28 24.00
CA PRO A 160 21.81 -24.18 24.08
C PRO A 160 22.17 -24.79 22.72
N VAL A 161 23.47 -24.81 22.39
CA VAL A 161 24.01 -25.44 21.19
C VAL A 161 24.43 -26.87 21.52
N ARG A 162 23.59 -27.84 21.13
CA ARG A 162 23.77 -29.28 21.48
C ARG A 162 25.11 -29.87 21.06
N GLU A 163 25.69 -29.38 19.96
CA GLU A 163 26.91 -29.93 19.36
C GLU A 163 28.21 -29.39 19.97
N GLN A 164 28.18 -28.30 20.77
CA GLN A 164 29.40 -27.61 21.24
C GLN A 164 29.55 -27.52 22.77
N GLY A 165 28.62 -28.06 23.56
CA GLY A 165 28.74 -28.22 25.02
C GLY A 165 28.81 -26.91 25.82
N HIS A 166 27.85 -26.66 26.72
CA HIS A 166 27.73 -25.45 27.57
C HIS A 166 27.66 -24.08 26.84
N VAL A 167 27.83 -24.03 25.52
CA VAL A 167 27.65 -22.81 24.73
C VAL A 167 26.18 -22.61 24.43
N SER A 168 25.67 -21.40 24.70
CA SER A 168 24.36 -20.94 24.27
C SER A 168 24.52 -19.78 23.30
N ARG A 169 23.60 -19.68 22.34
CA ARG A 169 23.49 -18.52 21.47
C ARG A 169 22.36 -17.62 21.99
N THR A 170 22.64 -16.34 22.10
CA THR A 170 21.68 -15.32 22.56
C THR A 170 20.74 -14.94 21.43
N VAL A 171 19.43 -14.97 21.70
CA VAL A 171 18.38 -14.59 20.74
C VAL A 171 17.43 -13.59 21.37
N ARG A 172 16.97 -12.60 20.59
CA ARG A 172 15.96 -11.62 21.03
C ARG A 172 14.58 -12.05 20.58
N LEU A 173 13.57 -11.79 21.41
CA LEU A 173 12.18 -11.98 21.03
C LEU A 173 11.25 -10.95 21.67
N ILE A 174 10.07 -10.79 21.10
CA ILE A 174 8.97 -10.02 21.68
C ILE A 174 7.75 -10.90 21.87
N LEU A 175 6.98 -10.62 22.93
CA LEU A 175 5.68 -11.25 23.17
C LEU A 175 4.56 -10.30 22.78
N LEU A 176 3.71 -10.78 21.88
CA LEU A 176 2.56 -10.04 21.35
C LEU A 176 1.27 -10.80 21.64
N GLU A 177 0.16 -10.06 21.62
CA GLU A 177 -1.18 -10.61 21.63
C GLU A 177 -1.39 -11.62 20.49
N PHE A 178 -2.01 -12.76 20.83
CA PHE A 178 -2.50 -13.69 19.82
C PHE A 178 -3.83 -13.17 19.27
N LEU A 179 -3.82 -12.72 18.01
CA LEU A 179 -5.02 -12.30 17.30
C LEU A 179 -5.55 -13.47 16.44
N PRO A 180 -6.75 -13.99 16.71
CA PRO A 180 -7.40 -14.92 15.79
C PRO A 180 -7.89 -14.14 14.57
N GLY A 181 -7.37 -14.47 13.38
CA GLY A 181 -7.73 -13.78 12.15
C GLY A 181 -7.02 -14.36 10.94
N ILE A 182 -7.33 -13.77 9.78
CA ILE A 182 -6.70 -14.10 8.49
C ILE A 182 -5.97 -12.87 7.96
N SER A 183 -4.83 -13.07 7.31
CA SER A 183 -4.15 -11.98 6.63
C SER A 183 -4.95 -11.50 5.42
N MET A 184 -4.95 -10.20 5.12
CA MET A 184 -5.54 -9.72 3.86
C MET A 184 -4.85 -10.34 2.65
N ALA A 185 -3.57 -10.70 2.71
CA ALA A 185 -2.89 -11.40 1.61
C ALA A 185 -3.45 -12.79 1.31
N GLU A 186 -4.20 -13.39 2.24
CA GLU A 186 -4.80 -14.73 2.08
C GLU A 186 -6.24 -14.65 1.54
N VAL A 187 -6.77 -13.44 1.34
CA VAL A 187 -8.15 -13.23 0.93
C VAL A 187 -8.22 -12.69 -0.48
N ASN A 188 -9.09 -13.28 -1.30
CA ASN A 188 -9.43 -12.73 -2.60
C ASN A 188 -10.33 -11.49 -2.40
N ALA A 189 -9.80 -10.31 -2.74
CA ALA A 189 -10.49 -9.03 -2.59
C ALA A 189 -11.85 -9.00 -3.31
N LYS A 190 -11.99 -9.69 -4.45
CA LYS A 190 -13.24 -9.79 -5.24
C LYS A 190 -14.41 -10.43 -4.50
N ARG A 191 -14.18 -11.03 -3.32
CA ARG A 191 -15.24 -11.55 -2.45
C ARG A 191 -16.00 -10.44 -1.71
N PHE A 192 -15.43 -9.26 -1.62
CA PHE A 192 -16.04 -8.12 -0.93
C PHE A 192 -16.68 -7.17 -1.92
N SER A 193 -17.77 -6.52 -1.52
CA SER A 193 -18.30 -5.39 -2.28
C SER A 193 -17.26 -4.29 -2.40
N ILE A 194 -17.31 -3.54 -3.50
CA ILE A 194 -16.47 -2.38 -3.75
C ILE A 194 -16.45 -1.42 -2.54
N GLN A 195 -17.63 -1.07 -2.01
CA GLN A 195 -17.76 -0.23 -0.82
C GLN A 195 -16.99 -0.76 0.39
N THR A 196 -16.98 -2.09 0.58
CA THR A 196 -16.23 -2.73 1.67
C THR A 196 -14.73 -2.63 1.41
N GLN A 197 -14.28 -2.87 0.18
CA GLN A 197 -12.88 -2.73 -0.23
C GLN A 197 -12.38 -1.29 0.01
N GLN A 198 -13.11 -0.29 -0.46
CA GLN A 198 -12.82 1.12 -0.22
C GLN A 198 -12.74 1.47 1.27
N ASN A 199 -13.68 0.97 2.08
CA ASN A 199 -13.67 1.18 3.53
C ASN A 199 -12.46 0.54 4.22
N MET A 200 -12.00 -0.61 3.73
CA MET A 200 -10.77 -1.24 4.21
C MET A 200 -9.55 -0.39 3.83
N ILE A 201 -9.42 0.00 2.56
CA ILE A 201 -8.32 0.86 2.09
C ILE A 201 -8.29 2.19 2.85
N LYS A 202 -9.43 2.86 3.00
CA LYS A 202 -9.54 4.09 3.79
C LYS A 202 -8.99 3.90 5.20
N LYS A 203 -9.35 2.80 5.89
CA LYS A 203 -8.84 2.52 7.24
C LYS A 203 -7.34 2.28 7.29
N ILE A 204 -6.76 1.72 6.22
CA ILE A 204 -5.31 1.52 6.10
C ILE A 204 -4.62 2.87 5.89
N ILE A 205 -5.16 3.74 5.03
CA ILE A 205 -4.67 5.12 4.81
C ILE A 205 -4.77 5.95 6.10
N ASP A 206 -5.92 5.90 6.78
CA ASP A 206 -6.15 6.60 8.04
C ASP A 206 -5.13 6.14 9.10
N PHE A 207 -4.86 4.84 9.19
CA PHE A 207 -3.87 4.29 10.10
C PHE A 207 -2.45 4.73 9.73
N GLU A 208 -2.01 4.54 8.49
CA GLU A 208 -0.69 4.98 8.04
C GLU A 208 -0.48 6.47 8.30
N THR A 209 -1.49 7.29 8.05
CA THR A 209 -1.44 8.73 8.32
C THR A 209 -1.27 9.03 9.80
N ASP A 210 -2.02 8.36 10.69
CA ASP A 210 -1.86 8.50 12.14
C ASP A 210 -0.44 8.10 12.59
N ILE A 211 0.12 7.04 12.02
CA ILE A 211 1.49 6.61 12.30
C ILE A 211 2.52 7.63 11.78
N TYR A 212 2.31 8.18 10.59
CA TYR A 212 3.19 9.17 9.96
C TYR A 212 3.26 10.47 10.77
N VAL A 213 2.13 11.01 11.24
CA VAL A 213 2.11 12.24 12.06
C VAL A 213 2.78 12.04 13.43
N ARG A 214 2.96 10.80 13.86
CA ARG A 214 3.75 10.43 15.05
C ARG A 214 5.25 10.31 14.74
N GLY A 215 5.70 10.66 13.53
CA GLY A 215 7.11 10.59 13.12
C GLY A 215 7.58 9.14 12.93
N ILE A 216 6.72 8.28 12.39
CA ILE A 216 7.05 6.90 12.02
C ILE A 216 6.62 6.67 10.58
N GLU A 217 7.52 6.16 9.75
CA GLU A 217 7.24 5.75 8.37
C GLU A 217 7.18 4.22 8.29
N LEU A 218 6.09 3.68 7.74
CA LEU A 218 5.86 2.23 7.63
C LEU A 218 6.37 1.69 6.29
N ALA A 219 7.67 1.41 6.20
CA ALA A 219 8.33 0.97 4.97
C ALA A 219 7.94 -0.45 4.48
N ASP A 220 7.11 -1.20 5.23
CA ASP A 220 6.64 -2.53 4.83
C ASP A 220 5.12 -2.71 5.00
N LEU A 221 4.35 -1.64 4.88
CA LEU A 221 2.90 -1.74 4.94
C LEU A 221 2.37 -2.46 3.67
N SER A 222 1.81 -3.65 3.85
CA SER A 222 1.35 -4.52 2.76
C SER A 222 0.21 -5.43 3.25
N PRO A 223 -0.59 -6.04 2.36
CA PRO A 223 -1.72 -6.89 2.76
C PRO A 223 -1.33 -8.03 3.72
N ARG A 224 -0.10 -8.54 3.63
CA ARG A 224 0.39 -9.59 4.55
C ARG A 224 0.48 -9.12 6.01
N ASN A 225 0.67 -7.82 6.21
CA ASN A 225 0.84 -7.17 7.50
C ASN A 225 -0.47 -6.52 7.99
N VAL A 226 -1.59 -6.80 7.35
CA VAL A 226 -2.93 -6.39 7.80
C VAL A 226 -3.78 -7.63 8.06
N MET A 227 -4.30 -7.74 9.28
CA MET A 227 -5.07 -8.89 9.74
C MET A 227 -6.54 -8.53 9.92
N MET A 228 -7.40 -9.38 9.37
CA MET A 228 -8.86 -9.33 9.52
C MET A 228 -9.25 -10.25 10.69
N THR A 229 -9.66 -9.66 11.81
CA THR A 229 -9.92 -10.42 13.06
C THR A 229 -11.39 -10.68 13.36
N ASP A 230 -12.28 -10.16 12.51
CA ASP A 230 -13.73 -10.34 12.65
C ASP A 230 -14.34 -10.69 11.30
N SER A 231 -14.79 -11.94 11.16
CA SER A 231 -15.44 -12.43 9.96
C SER A 231 -16.79 -11.75 9.68
N THR A 232 -17.44 -11.17 10.70
CA THR A 232 -18.70 -10.44 10.55
C THR A 232 -18.50 -8.97 10.20
N ASN A 233 -17.32 -8.44 10.54
CA ASN A 233 -16.91 -7.08 10.21
C ASN A 233 -15.53 -7.08 9.52
N PRO A 234 -15.47 -7.29 8.20
CA PRO A 234 -14.21 -7.37 7.45
C PRO A 234 -13.38 -6.08 7.55
N THR A 235 -14.00 -4.96 7.96
CA THR A 235 -13.30 -3.68 8.13
C THR A 235 -12.63 -3.54 9.51
N LYS A 236 -12.72 -4.55 10.38
CA LYS A 236 -11.98 -4.59 11.65
C LYS A 236 -10.56 -5.10 11.40
N LEU A 237 -9.68 -4.17 11.07
CA LEU A 237 -8.30 -4.42 10.69
C LEU A 237 -7.36 -4.24 11.87
N HIS A 238 -6.37 -5.13 12.00
CA HIS A 238 -5.23 -4.98 12.90
C HIS A 238 -3.95 -4.95 12.09
N PHE A 239 -3.06 -4.01 12.41
CA PHE A 239 -1.80 -3.81 11.70
C PHE A 239 -0.65 -4.47 12.43
N LEU A 240 0.17 -5.21 11.69
CA LEU A 240 1.22 -6.08 12.18
C LEU A 240 2.59 -5.67 11.62
N ASP A 241 3.64 -6.24 12.22
CA ASP A 241 5.02 -6.19 11.75
C ASP A 241 5.62 -4.78 11.57
N PHE A 242 6.18 -4.25 12.66
CA PHE A 242 6.84 -2.93 12.66
C PHE A 242 8.38 -3.04 12.55
N GLY A 243 8.91 -4.19 12.11
CA GLY A 243 10.37 -4.40 12.03
C GLY A 243 11.08 -3.46 11.07
N ASN A 244 10.37 -2.93 10.07
CA ASN A 244 10.88 -1.96 9.10
C ASN A 244 10.40 -0.53 9.35
N ALA A 245 9.76 -0.24 10.49
CA ALA A 245 9.39 1.12 10.84
C ALA A 245 10.63 2.02 10.82
N LEU A 246 10.54 3.22 10.24
CA LEU A 246 11.60 4.23 10.26
C LEU A 246 11.14 5.41 11.11
N PHE A 247 12.06 6.01 11.86
CA PHE A 247 11.75 7.13 12.75
C PHE A 247 12.40 8.40 12.19
N PHE A 248 11.64 9.49 12.16
CA PHE A 248 12.10 10.78 11.66
C PHE A 248 11.61 11.93 12.55
N ASP A 249 12.35 13.03 12.54
CA ASP A 249 11.95 14.28 13.18
C ASP A 249 10.98 15.08 12.30
N ARG A 250 10.09 15.83 12.94
CA ARG A 250 8.89 16.47 12.35
C ARG A 250 9.15 17.50 11.23
N ASP A 251 10.40 17.74 10.84
CA ASP A 251 10.76 18.68 9.79
C ASP A 251 10.56 18.12 8.37
N LYS A 252 10.06 16.88 8.21
CA LYS A 252 9.56 16.40 6.91
C LYS A 252 8.29 17.17 6.54
N GLU A 253 8.28 17.77 5.35
CA GLU A 253 7.14 18.49 4.79
C GLU A 253 5.84 17.67 4.92
N ASN A 254 4.74 18.40 5.14
CA ASN A 254 3.41 17.84 5.36
C ASN A 254 2.84 17.34 4.02
N ILE A 255 3.41 16.26 3.49
CA ILE A 255 2.98 15.62 2.24
C ILE A 255 1.60 15.02 2.48
N SER A 256 0.64 15.26 1.59
CA SER A 256 -0.73 14.73 1.75
C SER A 256 -0.72 13.19 1.81
N PRO A 257 -1.63 12.54 2.56
CA PRO A 257 -1.72 11.08 2.56
C PRO A 257 -1.83 10.48 1.16
N LEU A 258 -2.64 11.10 0.29
CA LEU A 258 -2.79 10.64 -1.08
C LEU A 258 -1.50 10.78 -1.88
N SER A 259 -0.71 11.85 -1.68
CA SER A 259 0.60 12.00 -2.32
C SER A 259 1.60 10.96 -1.80
N ARG A 260 1.64 10.68 -0.48
CA ARG A 260 2.52 9.61 0.06
C ARG A 260 2.14 8.23 -0.47
N TRP A 261 0.86 8.02 -0.73
CA TRP A 261 0.35 6.76 -1.26
C TRP A 261 0.53 6.66 -2.78
N ALA A 262 0.27 7.73 -3.52
CA ALA A 262 0.36 7.79 -4.98
C ALA A 262 1.80 7.86 -5.50
N ASP A 263 2.68 8.60 -4.82
CA ASP A 263 4.10 8.73 -5.18
C ASP A 263 4.98 7.64 -4.52
N GLY A 264 4.43 6.91 -3.55
CA GLY A 264 5.17 5.93 -2.74
C GLY A 264 4.92 4.47 -3.16
N ASP A 265 5.88 3.61 -2.85
CA ASP A 265 5.84 2.14 -3.01
C ASP A 265 4.68 1.43 -2.27
N LEU A 266 3.71 2.17 -1.71
CA LEU A 266 2.55 1.65 -0.97
C LEU A 266 1.32 1.39 -1.85
N VAL A 267 1.18 2.01 -3.02
CA VAL A 267 0.12 1.63 -3.98
C VAL A 267 0.40 0.24 -4.57
N VAL A 268 1.67 -0.12 -4.83
CA VAL A 268 2.00 -1.41 -5.46
C VAL A 268 1.53 -2.64 -4.66
N PRO A 269 1.70 -2.70 -3.32
CA PRO A 269 1.22 -3.82 -2.51
C PRO A 269 -0.31 -3.97 -2.45
N PHE A 270 -1.10 -2.91 -2.64
CA PHE A 270 -2.57 -2.92 -2.47
C PHE A 270 -3.34 -2.75 -3.79
N GLY A 271 -2.73 -2.11 -4.79
CA GLY A 271 -3.39 -1.45 -5.92
C GLY A 271 -3.93 -2.35 -7.02
N TYR A 272 -3.54 -3.63 -7.08
CA TYR A 272 -4.08 -4.54 -8.10
C TYR A 272 -5.35 -5.29 -7.66
N ASP A 273 -5.53 -5.49 -6.34
CA ASP A 273 -6.62 -6.32 -5.82
C ASP A 273 -7.61 -5.54 -4.95
N TRP A 274 -7.14 -4.57 -4.14
CA TRP A 274 -7.95 -3.96 -3.06
C TRP A 274 -8.38 -2.51 -3.32
N ILE A 275 -7.73 -1.82 -4.24
CA ILE A 275 -8.12 -0.48 -4.69
C ILE A 275 -8.86 -0.68 -6.00
N ASN A 276 -10.19 -0.66 -5.95
CA ASN A 276 -11.08 -0.72 -7.11
C ASN A 276 -12.28 0.18 -6.81
N ASP A 277 -12.19 1.49 -7.13
CA ASP A 277 -13.31 2.29 -7.71
C ASP A 277 -13.03 3.81 -7.82
N TRP A 278 -11.94 4.34 -7.28
CA TRP A 278 -11.52 5.72 -7.63
C TRP A 278 -10.74 5.73 -8.95
N ASP A 279 -10.45 4.53 -9.44
CA ASP A 279 -9.56 4.21 -10.53
C ASP A 279 -10.21 4.28 -11.89
N SER A 280 -11.51 4.12 -12.07
CA SER A 280 -12.02 3.99 -13.45
C SER A 280 -11.74 5.27 -14.25
N SER A 281 -12.17 6.42 -13.73
CA SER A 281 -11.93 7.73 -14.35
C SER A 281 -10.45 8.12 -14.32
N LEU A 282 -9.74 7.92 -13.20
CA LEU A 282 -8.29 8.20 -13.16
C LEU A 282 -7.49 7.31 -14.11
N ASN A 283 -7.77 6.01 -14.19
CA ASN A 283 -7.19 5.08 -15.17
C ASN A 283 -7.53 5.51 -16.60
N PHE A 284 -8.77 5.92 -16.86
CA PHE A 284 -9.17 6.43 -18.18
C PHE A 284 -8.32 7.63 -18.58
N TYR A 285 -8.25 8.68 -17.76
CA TYR A 285 -7.51 9.90 -18.10
C TYR A 285 -5.98 9.71 -18.02
N ILE A 286 -5.45 8.97 -17.04
CA ILE A 286 -4.00 8.81 -16.81
C ILE A 286 -3.41 7.69 -17.67
N ASN A 287 -3.97 6.48 -17.60
CA ASN A 287 -3.37 5.30 -18.23
C ASN A 287 -3.82 5.14 -19.68
N LEU A 288 -5.09 5.42 -19.99
CA LEU A 288 -5.60 5.24 -21.36
C LEU A 288 -5.41 6.49 -22.23
N LEU A 289 -5.49 7.69 -21.66
CA LEU A 289 -5.27 8.94 -22.38
C LEU A 289 -3.89 9.55 -22.15
N GLY A 290 -3.14 9.17 -21.11
CA GLY A 290 -1.76 9.62 -20.91
C GLY A 290 -1.61 10.95 -20.16
N MET A 291 -2.61 11.35 -19.37
CA MET A 291 -2.50 12.50 -18.46
C MET A 291 -1.69 12.14 -17.20
N ARG A 292 -1.36 13.15 -16.40
CA ARG A 292 -0.71 13.01 -15.09
C ARG A 292 -1.39 13.90 -14.07
N ILE A 293 -1.39 13.47 -12.81
CA ILE A 293 -1.86 14.29 -11.69
C ILE A 293 -0.88 15.45 -11.50
N ILE A 294 -1.40 16.67 -11.54
CA ILE A 294 -0.67 17.89 -11.19
C ILE A 294 -0.73 18.09 -9.67
N PHE A 295 -1.93 18.06 -9.10
CA PHE A 295 -2.12 18.05 -7.65
C PHE A 295 -3.46 17.42 -7.28
N THR A 296 -3.56 17.03 -6.01
CA THR A 296 -4.80 16.57 -5.38
C THR A 296 -5.07 17.41 -4.14
N MET A 297 -6.31 17.85 -3.97
CA MET A 297 -6.70 18.67 -2.83
C MET A 297 -8.02 18.16 -2.25
N ASN A 298 -8.01 17.82 -0.96
CA ASN A 298 -9.24 17.60 -0.22
C ASN A 298 -9.79 18.97 0.21
N ALA A 299 -10.97 19.33 -0.30
CA ALA A 299 -11.61 20.61 -0.04
C ALA A 299 -12.74 20.50 1.02
N GLY A 300 -12.87 19.35 1.67
CA GLY A 300 -13.91 19.06 2.66
C GLY A 300 -14.99 18.14 2.09
N PRO A 301 -16.07 18.67 1.48
CA PRO A 301 -17.17 17.85 0.96
C PRO A 301 -16.85 17.12 -0.35
N PHE A 302 -15.67 17.38 -0.92
CA PHE A 302 -15.21 16.79 -2.17
C PHE A 302 -13.68 16.79 -2.22
N THR A 303 -13.14 15.92 -3.08
CA THR A 303 -11.72 15.89 -3.44
C THR A 303 -11.57 16.36 -4.88
N ILE A 304 -10.60 17.23 -5.12
CA ILE A 304 -10.22 17.71 -6.44
C ILE A 304 -8.98 16.95 -6.91
N TYR A 305 -9.00 16.52 -8.17
CA TYR A 305 -7.81 16.06 -8.90
C TYR A 305 -7.60 16.95 -10.12
N TYR A 306 -6.48 17.67 -10.16
CA TYR A 306 -6.07 18.38 -11.38
C TYR A 306 -5.16 17.49 -12.20
N LEU A 307 -5.51 17.29 -13.46
CA LEU A 307 -4.76 16.49 -14.42
C LEU A 307 -4.24 17.36 -15.56
N GLY A 308 -3.09 17.00 -16.13
CA GLY A 308 -2.54 17.65 -17.32
C GLY A 308 -1.77 16.68 -18.20
N HIS A 309 -1.64 17.01 -19.48
CA HIS A 309 -0.74 16.27 -20.37
C HIS A 309 0.70 16.75 -20.18
N PRO A 310 1.64 15.84 -19.90
CA PRO A 310 3.05 16.20 -19.86
C PRO A 310 3.55 16.59 -21.25
N PRO A 311 4.58 17.45 -21.34
CA PRO A 311 5.28 17.71 -22.58
C PRO A 311 5.77 16.41 -23.23
N PRO A 312 5.66 16.27 -24.57
CA PRO A 312 5.94 15.02 -25.26
C PRO A 312 7.41 14.59 -25.22
N ASP A 313 8.32 15.50 -24.88
CA ASP A 313 9.76 15.30 -24.75
C ASP A 313 10.16 14.66 -23.41
N LEU A 314 9.31 14.67 -22.38
CA LEU A 314 9.60 14.02 -21.10
C LEU A 314 9.40 12.51 -21.22
N LYS A 315 10.41 11.72 -20.85
CA LYS A 315 10.40 10.26 -21.06
C LYS A 315 10.54 9.46 -19.77
N THR A 316 11.15 10.03 -18.74
CA THR A 316 11.40 9.33 -17.47
C THR A 316 10.35 9.67 -16.41
N GLY A 317 10.14 8.79 -15.43
CA GLY A 317 9.23 9.05 -14.31
C GLY A 317 9.62 10.30 -13.53
N GLU A 318 10.91 10.45 -13.21
CA GLU A 318 11.43 11.61 -12.47
C GLU A 318 11.18 12.95 -13.19
N GLU A 319 11.35 13.00 -14.51
CA GLU A 319 11.07 14.20 -15.30
C GLU A 319 9.58 14.57 -15.26
N LEU A 320 8.71 13.57 -15.36
CA LEU A 320 7.26 13.74 -15.32
C LEU A 320 6.81 14.25 -13.94
N ASP A 321 7.35 13.69 -12.86
CA ASP A 321 7.03 14.09 -11.49
C ASP A 321 7.50 15.52 -11.20
N ASN A 322 8.72 15.86 -11.63
CA ASN A 322 9.25 17.21 -11.51
C ASN A 322 8.44 18.23 -12.32
N TRP A 323 7.96 17.84 -13.50
CA TRP A 323 7.05 18.68 -14.26
C TRP A 323 5.71 18.88 -13.55
N ALA A 324 5.08 17.82 -13.05
CA ALA A 324 3.82 17.91 -12.33
C ALA A 324 3.92 18.83 -11.10
N LYS A 325 4.98 18.66 -10.29
CA LYS A 325 5.26 19.51 -9.12
C LYS A 325 5.40 20.98 -9.50
N ARG A 326 6.23 21.29 -10.52
CA ARG A 326 6.38 22.68 -10.99
C ARG A 326 5.09 23.27 -11.54
N THR A 327 4.30 22.46 -12.25
CA THR A 327 3.00 22.89 -12.79
C THR A 327 1.99 23.17 -11.69
N ALA A 328 2.07 22.49 -10.54
CA ALA A 328 1.18 22.72 -9.40
C ALA A 328 1.43 24.06 -8.67
N GLU A 329 2.59 24.68 -8.85
CA GLU A 329 2.94 25.93 -8.19
C GLU A 329 2.30 27.15 -8.87
N ILE A 330 1.92 28.16 -8.07
CA ILE A 330 1.53 29.47 -8.59
C ILE A 330 2.81 30.25 -8.98
N PRO A 331 2.87 30.89 -10.17
CA PRO A 331 1.78 31.11 -11.12
C PRO A 331 1.72 30.09 -12.27
N ASN A 332 2.54 29.04 -12.27
CA ASN A 332 2.61 28.09 -13.37
C ASN A 332 1.26 27.40 -13.60
N MET A 333 0.58 26.99 -12.52
CA MET A 333 -0.73 26.37 -12.61
C MET A 333 -1.75 27.26 -13.33
N THR A 334 -1.82 28.54 -12.96
CA THR A 334 -2.78 29.49 -13.52
C THR A 334 -2.42 29.95 -14.94
N ALA A 335 -1.19 29.69 -15.38
CA ALA A 335 -0.74 29.95 -16.74
C ALA A 335 -0.77 28.70 -17.65
N THR A 336 -1.02 27.51 -17.10
CA THR A 336 -1.01 26.24 -17.85
C THR A 336 -2.37 26.01 -18.51
N ALA A 337 -2.37 25.89 -19.83
CA ALA A 337 -3.58 25.59 -20.60
C ALA A 337 -3.91 24.09 -20.58
N GLY A 338 -5.20 23.76 -20.65
CA GLY A 338 -5.66 22.38 -20.84
C GLY A 338 -5.54 21.49 -19.61
N LEU A 339 -5.55 22.07 -18.40
CA LEU A 339 -5.72 21.29 -17.18
C LEU A 339 -7.17 20.83 -17.05
N LEU A 340 -7.36 19.57 -16.67
CA LEU A 340 -8.65 18.96 -16.38
C LEU A 340 -8.83 18.85 -14.87
N GLU A 341 -9.91 19.41 -14.34
CA GLU A 341 -10.30 19.26 -12.94
C GLU A 341 -11.35 18.17 -12.83
N LEU A 342 -11.03 17.08 -12.13
CA LEU A 342 -12.00 16.07 -11.72
C LEU A 342 -12.44 16.34 -10.29
N TYR A 343 -13.75 16.29 -10.09
CA TYR A 343 -14.38 16.67 -8.83
C TYR A 343 -15.10 15.47 -8.23
N TYR A 344 -14.48 14.87 -7.22
CA TYR A 344 -15.05 13.72 -6.52
C TYR A 344 -15.86 14.18 -5.32
N VAL A 345 -17.18 14.20 -5.46
CA VAL A 345 -18.11 14.55 -4.38
C VAL A 345 -18.27 13.36 -3.44
N HIS A 346 -17.93 13.54 -2.16
CA HIS A 346 -17.98 12.44 -1.19
C HIS A 346 -19.43 12.03 -0.92
N GLY A 347 -19.72 10.73 -0.94
CA GLY A 347 -21.08 10.21 -0.74
C GLY A 347 -21.89 10.06 -2.03
N SER A 348 -21.27 10.29 -3.19
CA SER A 348 -21.90 10.16 -4.52
C SER A 348 -21.81 8.74 -5.09
N GLU A 349 -21.26 7.77 -4.36
CA GLU A 349 -20.89 6.43 -4.84
C GLU A 349 -22.05 5.42 -4.80
N GLY A 350 -23.28 5.87 -4.47
CA GLY A 350 -24.43 5.02 -4.14
C GLY A 350 -25.57 4.98 -5.17
N GLY A 351 -25.37 5.46 -6.40
CA GLY A 351 -26.41 5.47 -7.42
C GLY A 351 -26.73 4.07 -7.98
N GLU A 352 -27.95 3.58 -7.79
CA GLU A 352 -28.46 2.42 -8.54
C GLU A 352 -28.67 2.81 -10.02
N GLY A 353 -27.71 2.47 -10.88
CA GLY A 353 -27.81 2.61 -12.32
C GLY A 353 -26.53 3.18 -12.92
N GLY A 354 -25.82 2.36 -13.71
CA GLY A 354 -24.57 2.76 -14.37
C GLY A 354 -24.73 4.08 -15.13
N GLY A 355 -23.86 5.05 -14.79
CA GLY A 355 -23.72 6.32 -15.50
C GLY A 355 -24.06 7.59 -14.70
N GLY A 356 -24.20 7.53 -13.37
CA GLY A 356 -24.34 8.74 -12.56
C GLY A 356 -24.08 8.51 -11.08
N SER A 357 -23.19 9.32 -10.50
CA SER A 357 -22.90 9.32 -9.07
C SER A 357 -24.07 9.96 -8.31
N ASN A 358 -24.91 9.16 -7.65
CA ASN A 358 -25.99 9.56 -6.73
C ASN A 358 -26.76 10.86 -7.10
N GLY A 359 -27.10 11.06 -8.38
CA GLY A 359 -27.86 12.22 -8.87
C GLY A 359 -27.03 13.41 -9.38
N ILE A 360 -25.70 13.30 -9.51
CA ILE A 360 -24.89 14.28 -10.24
C ILE A 360 -25.08 14.05 -11.73
N SER A 361 -25.60 15.07 -12.42
CA SER A 361 -25.87 15.02 -13.86
C SER A 361 -24.60 15.29 -14.66
N THR A 362 -24.30 14.44 -15.64
CA THR A 362 -23.22 14.66 -16.60
C THR A 362 -23.53 15.78 -17.61
N GLY A 363 -24.80 16.14 -17.75
CA GLY A 363 -25.24 17.05 -18.81
C GLY A 363 -25.50 16.37 -20.16
N ASN A 364 -25.27 15.05 -20.25
CA ASN A 364 -25.47 14.25 -21.47
C ASN A 364 -26.79 13.47 -21.49
N VAL A 365 -27.57 13.53 -20.41
CA VAL A 365 -28.81 12.75 -20.26
C VAL A 365 -30.00 13.71 -20.05
N PRO A 366 -31.12 13.53 -20.78
CA PRO A 366 -32.35 14.30 -20.53
C PRO A 366 -32.89 14.10 -19.10
N PRO A 367 -33.57 15.10 -18.51
CA PRO A 367 -33.89 16.41 -19.09
C PRO A 367 -32.78 17.46 -18.92
N HIS A 368 -31.63 17.09 -18.36
CA HIS A 368 -30.58 18.01 -17.93
C HIS A 368 -29.48 18.20 -18.99
N LEU A 369 -29.87 18.25 -20.26
CA LEU A 369 -28.93 18.42 -21.37
C LEU A 369 -28.22 19.77 -21.27
N GLY A 370 -26.89 19.77 -21.49
CA GLY A 370 -26.05 20.94 -21.37
C GLY A 370 -24.75 20.81 -22.15
N PHE A 371 -23.63 20.79 -21.44
CA PHE A 371 -22.29 20.68 -22.03
C PHE A 371 -22.15 19.36 -22.81
N ALA A 372 -21.88 19.43 -24.11
CA ALA A 372 -21.96 18.28 -25.01
C ALA A 372 -20.85 17.25 -24.76
N HIS A 373 -19.58 17.67 -24.81
CA HIS A 373 -18.46 16.75 -24.67
C HIS A 373 -17.14 17.46 -24.37
N LEU A 374 -16.18 16.69 -23.87
CA LEU A 374 -14.79 17.12 -23.71
C LEU A 374 -13.94 16.60 -24.88
N GLY A 375 -13.20 17.48 -25.57
CA GLY A 375 -12.37 17.12 -26.71
C GLY A 375 -10.89 16.96 -26.36
N PHE A 376 -10.27 15.85 -26.77
CA PHE A 376 -8.83 15.61 -26.70
C PHE A 376 -8.26 15.41 -28.08
N THR A 377 -7.07 15.95 -28.34
CA THR A 377 -6.32 15.60 -29.55
C THR A 377 -5.43 14.40 -29.28
N VAL A 378 -5.43 13.42 -30.19
CA VAL A 378 -4.60 12.21 -30.09
C VAL A 378 -3.73 12.02 -31.34
N PRO A 379 -2.53 11.42 -31.22
CA PRO A 379 -1.64 11.23 -32.37
C PRO A 379 -2.17 10.24 -33.41
N ASP A 380 -2.89 9.20 -32.96
CA ASP A 380 -3.41 8.12 -33.80
C ASP A 380 -4.77 7.67 -33.26
N ILE A 381 -5.83 7.95 -34.04
CA ILE A 381 -7.21 7.66 -33.66
C ILE A 381 -7.48 6.16 -33.64
N PRO A 382 -7.22 5.38 -34.72
CA PRO A 382 -7.39 3.93 -34.68
C PRO A 382 -6.68 3.25 -33.51
N ALA A 383 -5.43 3.63 -33.21
CA ALA A 383 -4.67 3.06 -32.09
C ALA A 383 -5.26 3.46 -30.73
N ALA A 384 -5.73 4.70 -30.58
CA ALA A 384 -6.42 5.15 -29.37
C ALA A 384 -7.73 4.39 -29.15
N VAL A 385 -8.58 4.28 -30.17
CA VAL A 385 -9.85 3.57 -30.09
C VAL A 385 -9.65 2.07 -29.81
N ALA A 386 -8.66 1.44 -30.43
CA ALA A 386 -8.33 0.03 -30.16
C ALA A 386 -7.95 -0.19 -28.69
N ARG A 387 -7.07 0.66 -28.14
CA ARG A 387 -6.67 0.62 -26.72
C ARG A 387 -7.86 0.82 -25.79
N LEU A 388 -8.73 1.78 -26.08
CA LEU A 388 -9.92 2.06 -25.28
C LEU A 388 -10.92 0.89 -25.32
N ARG A 389 -11.13 0.31 -26.50
CA ARG A 389 -11.99 -0.86 -26.69
C ARG A 389 -11.47 -2.09 -25.93
N GLU A 390 -10.16 -2.35 -25.98
CA GLU A 390 -9.53 -3.44 -25.22
C GLU A 390 -9.69 -3.25 -23.71
N ALA A 391 -9.65 -2.00 -23.23
CA ALA A 391 -9.90 -1.63 -21.84
C ALA A 391 -11.40 -1.64 -21.45
N GLY A 392 -12.31 -2.00 -22.36
CA GLY A 392 -13.74 -2.10 -22.09
C GLY A 392 -14.49 -0.76 -22.08
N VAL A 393 -13.90 0.30 -22.63
CA VAL A 393 -14.54 1.62 -22.74
C VAL A 393 -15.68 1.59 -23.76
N THR A 394 -16.79 2.25 -23.44
CA THR A 394 -17.94 2.35 -24.34
C THR A 394 -17.63 3.28 -25.51
N ILE A 395 -17.64 2.74 -26.72
CA ILE A 395 -17.47 3.51 -27.96
C ILE A 395 -18.85 4.01 -28.39
N LEU A 396 -19.05 5.33 -28.36
CA LEU A 396 -20.29 6.00 -28.78
C LEU A 396 -20.32 6.20 -30.29
N LYS A 397 -19.15 6.52 -30.86
CA LYS A 397 -18.93 6.69 -32.29
C LYS A 397 -17.54 6.18 -32.65
N ASP A 398 -17.47 5.24 -33.58
CA ASP A 398 -16.20 4.71 -34.07
C ASP A 398 -15.57 5.57 -35.17
N VAL A 399 -14.27 5.39 -35.41
CA VAL A 399 -13.56 5.99 -36.54
C VAL A 399 -14.08 5.41 -37.86
N GLY A 400 -14.20 6.25 -38.89
CA GLY A 400 -14.78 5.90 -40.18
C GLY A 400 -16.31 5.94 -40.24
N VAL A 401 -16.99 6.12 -39.09
CA VAL A 401 -18.46 6.21 -39.06
C VAL A 401 -18.89 7.65 -39.30
N SER A 402 -19.75 7.84 -40.31
CA SER A 402 -20.37 9.12 -40.64
C SER A 402 -21.86 8.96 -40.90
N SER A 403 -22.61 8.64 -39.84
CA SER A 403 -24.05 8.46 -39.89
C SER A 403 -24.76 9.35 -38.89
N ARG A 404 -25.98 9.77 -39.23
CA ARG A 404 -26.78 10.70 -38.42
C ARG A 404 -27.04 10.16 -37.02
N GLU A 405 -27.17 8.85 -36.85
CA GLU A 405 -27.44 8.17 -35.58
C GLU A 405 -26.30 8.31 -34.57
N THR A 406 -25.07 8.55 -35.06
CA THR A 406 -23.88 8.75 -34.22
C THR A 406 -23.60 10.19 -33.87
N VAL A 407 -24.41 11.13 -34.36
CA VAL A 407 -24.37 12.52 -33.90
C VAL A 407 -24.91 12.56 -32.47
N PRO A 408 -24.23 13.22 -31.51
CA PRO A 408 -24.59 13.22 -30.09
C PRO A 408 -25.81 14.13 -29.81
N LEU A 409 -26.93 13.86 -30.48
CA LEU A 409 -28.23 14.51 -30.30
C LEU A 409 -29.21 13.45 -29.79
N SER A 410 -29.84 13.73 -28.66
CA SER A 410 -30.76 12.79 -28.03
C SER A 410 -32.11 12.73 -28.76
N GLU A 411 -32.82 11.59 -28.65
CA GLU A 411 -34.21 11.50 -29.12
C GLU A 411 -35.13 12.54 -28.45
N TRP A 412 -34.79 12.95 -27.22
CA TRP A 412 -35.56 13.95 -26.47
C TRP A 412 -35.55 15.30 -27.18
N GLU A 413 -34.39 15.72 -27.69
CA GLU A 413 -34.25 16.92 -28.52
C GLU A 413 -34.98 16.76 -29.86
N GLN A 414 -34.80 15.61 -30.51
CA GLN A 414 -35.39 15.33 -31.82
C GLN A 414 -36.92 15.37 -31.80
N ARG A 415 -37.56 14.78 -30.77
CA ARG A 415 -39.02 14.83 -30.58
C ARG A 415 -39.56 16.25 -30.40
N ARG A 416 -38.69 17.20 -30.06
CA ARG A 416 -39.02 18.63 -29.92
C ARG A 416 -38.67 19.45 -31.16
N GLY A 417 -38.28 18.79 -32.25
CA GLY A 417 -37.89 19.42 -33.51
C GLY A 417 -36.49 20.02 -33.50
N VAL A 418 -35.65 19.70 -32.51
CA VAL A 418 -34.27 20.20 -32.40
C VAL A 418 -33.32 19.25 -33.13
N GLY A 419 -32.41 19.78 -33.94
CA GLY A 419 -31.34 19.00 -34.57
C GLY A 419 -31.76 17.93 -35.57
N CYS A 420 -32.96 18.03 -36.18
CA CYS A 420 -33.52 16.99 -37.06
C CYS A 420 -32.91 16.92 -38.49
N GLY A 421 -31.85 17.68 -38.77
CA GLY A 421 -31.19 17.68 -40.08
C GLY A 421 -30.19 16.54 -40.27
N GLU A 422 -29.83 16.29 -41.53
CA GLU A 422 -28.76 15.36 -41.92
C GLU A 422 -27.37 15.98 -41.74
N ILE A 423 -26.34 15.12 -41.71
CA ILE A 423 -24.95 15.56 -41.69
C ILE A 423 -24.65 16.25 -43.03
N HIS A 424 -24.17 17.49 -42.97
CA HIS A 424 -23.80 18.24 -44.17
C HIS A 424 -22.53 17.65 -44.81
N GLU A 425 -22.51 17.54 -46.15
CA GLU A 425 -21.40 16.93 -46.92
C GLU A 425 -20.03 17.55 -46.61
N ASN A 426 -19.96 18.88 -46.52
CA ASN A 426 -18.74 19.61 -46.12
C ASN A 426 -18.18 19.26 -44.73
N TYR A 427 -18.98 18.63 -43.86
CA TYR A 427 -18.54 18.20 -42.53
C TYR A 427 -18.35 16.68 -42.47
N ALA A 428 -19.04 15.91 -43.30
CA ALA A 428 -18.99 14.44 -43.32
C ALA A 428 -17.56 13.89 -43.42
N TRP A 429 -16.69 14.53 -44.22
CA TRP A 429 -15.28 14.15 -44.39
C TRP A 429 -14.44 14.32 -43.11
N PHE A 430 -14.81 15.25 -42.22
CA PHE A 430 -14.14 15.42 -40.94
C PHE A 430 -14.79 14.54 -39.87
N PHE A 431 -16.12 14.40 -39.94
CA PHE A 431 -16.89 13.58 -39.01
C PHE A 431 -16.45 12.11 -39.04
N GLU A 432 -16.05 11.57 -40.18
CA GLU A 432 -15.48 10.20 -40.25
C GLU A 432 -14.11 10.06 -39.57
N LYS A 433 -13.37 11.14 -39.30
CA LYS A 433 -11.96 11.09 -38.84
C LYS A 433 -11.77 11.10 -37.33
N PHE A 434 -12.78 11.48 -36.56
CA PHE A 434 -12.72 11.49 -35.09
C PHE A 434 -13.58 10.38 -34.49
N ALA A 435 -13.35 10.05 -33.23
CA ALA A 435 -14.14 9.07 -32.48
C ALA A 435 -14.76 9.72 -31.23
N MET A 436 -15.84 9.14 -30.72
CA MET A 436 -16.43 9.53 -29.44
C MET A 436 -16.58 8.31 -28.54
N VAL A 437 -16.26 8.49 -27.27
CA VAL A 437 -16.33 7.46 -26.23
C VAL A 437 -17.03 8.03 -24.99
N ALA A 438 -17.60 7.16 -24.17
CA ALA A 438 -18.05 7.55 -22.84
C ALA A 438 -16.93 7.28 -21.83
N ASP A 439 -16.60 8.27 -21.02
CA ASP A 439 -15.77 8.01 -19.85
C ASP A 439 -16.55 7.15 -18.82
N PRO A 440 -15.88 6.64 -17.78
CA PRO A 440 -16.53 5.75 -16.81
C PRO A 440 -17.68 6.37 -16.04
N ASP A 441 -17.72 7.69 -15.92
CA ASP A 441 -18.79 8.44 -15.27
C ASP A 441 -19.95 8.79 -16.23
N GLY A 442 -19.79 8.49 -17.52
CA GLY A 442 -20.81 8.70 -18.56
C GLY A 442 -20.71 10.04 -19.28
N TYR A 443 -19.63 10.80 -19.08
CA TYR A 443 -19.36 12.00 -19.88
C TYR A 443 -18.93 11.62 -21.30
N THR A 444 -19.39 12.38 -22.29
CA THR A 444 -18.95 12.17 -23.67
C THR A 444 -17.56 12.79 -23.89
N VAL A 445 -16.64 11.99 -24.43
CA VAL A 445 -15.27 12.38 -24.76
C VAL A 445 -15.04 12.22 -26.27
N GLU A 446 -14.62 13.30 -26.92
CA GLU A 446 -14.27 13.34 -28.35
C GLU A 446 -12.76 13.22 -28.53
N LEU A 447 -12.33 12.33 -29.42
CA LEU A 447 -10.93 12.12 -29.77
C LEU A 447 -10.71 12.65 -31.18
N ILE A 448 -9.94 13.73 -31.31
CA ILE A 448 -9.63 14.41 -32.57
C ILE A 448 -8.20 14.07 -33.00
N PRO A 449 -7.92 13.76 -34.27
CA PRO A 449 -6.55 13.53 -34.71
C PRO A 449 -5.72 14.82 -34.66
N GLN A 450 -4.48 14.74 -34.18
CA GLN A 450 -3.53 15.87 -34.17
C GLN A 450 -3.09 16.29 -35.59
N SER A 451 -3.16 15.38 -36.55
CA SER A 451 -2.90 15.62 -37.97
C SER A 451 -3.93 14.90 -38.82
N ILE A 452 -4.47 15.59 -39.83
CA ILE A 452 -5.61 15.15 -40.67
C ILE A 452 -5.18 14.71 -42.06
#